data_AF-K5WQ29-F1
#
_entry.id   AF-K5WQ29-F1
#
_cell.length_a   1.000
_cell.length_b   1.000
_cell.length_c   1.000
_cell.angle_alpha   90.00
_cell.angle_beta   90.00
_cell.angle_gamma   90.00
#
_symmetry.space_group_name_H-M   'P 1'
#
loop_
_entity.id
_entity.type
_entity.pdbx_description
1 polymer ?
#
loop_
_entity_poly.entity_id
_entity_poly.type
_entity_poly.pdbx_seq_one_letter_code
_entity_poly.pdbx_strand_id
1 'polypeptide(L)'
;MAYHVAFPGESFSLLNEDNNLSEFQDKDKEVITDVPTQLQPYPGTSDRQLKRAGWDDFSGKYGLPKAFLLKLFPQHSLLTCYLPPSFHVPIFEALWRAADVYLDRACQRRTAPRVHVLALYLSLLIAPFRGRIIDQPKEPLPETDDTTGQDVKHQVFALGSALFIVIEVELLALNEEENVADLFMEMLSAATINQERKLHARVHGLITDQSRFTFYSYDPLQERFFFDENFFTGGPRERHLTLMIPVSNKIFSVLLAIYIGALKDLVAERRMAVEDGVREALAFAREAQTILTSRADDLAALEMRGAQGLEITEKRFVLHCRLSVLKQPV
;
A
#
# COMPACT_ATOMS: atom_id res chain seq x y z
N MET A 1 20.25 16.09 -1.70
CA MET A 1 20.51 16.67 -0.37
C MET A 1 19.48 16.07 0.57
N ALA A 2 19.79 14.91 1.15
CA ALA A 2 18.88 14.18 2.02
C ALA A 2 19.05 14.71 3.45
N TYR A 3 18.01 15.28 4.03
CA TYR A 3 18.03 15.62 5.45
C TYR A 3 17.72 14.35 6.24
N HIS A 4 18.73 13.84 6.94
CA HIS A 4 18.50 13.10 8.17
C HIS A 4 17.75 14.05 9.11
N VAL A 5 16.45 13.83 9.29
CA VAL A 5 15.78 14.27 10.52
C VAL A 5 16.33 13.35 11.62
N ALA A 6 17.49 13.72 12.15
CA ALA A 6 17.98 13.15 13.38
C ALA A 6 17.00 13.60 14.46
N PHE A 7 16.19 12.68 14.96
CA PHE A 7 15.55 12.86 16.26
C PHE A 7 16.71 12.94 17.27
N PRO A 8 16.97 14.10 17.90
CA PRO A 8 17.92 14.16 18.99
C PRO A 8 17.39 13.22 20.07
N GLY A 9 18.29 12.49 20.72
CA GLY A 9 17.95 11.65 21.87
C GLY A 9 17.40 12.50 23.01
N GLU A 10 16.12 12.83 22.94
CA GLU A 10 15.32 13.22 24.09
C GLU A 10 14.79 11.93 24.70
N SER A 11 15.41 11.55 25.81
CA SER A 11 14.77 10.67 26.78
C SER A 11 13.39 11.23 27.08
N PHE A 12 12.33 10.50 26.71
CA PHE A 12 10.99 10.72 27.24
C PHE A 12 11.05 10.46 28.75
N SER A 13 11.40 11.48 29.52
CA SER A 13 11.09 11.55 30.94
C SER A 13 9.60 11.85 31.04
N LEU A 14 8.83 10.80 31.34
CA LEU A 14 7.43 10.92 31.74
C LEU A 14 7.36 11.94 32.89
N LEU A 15 6.75 13.09 32.60
CA LEU A 15 6.38 14.07 33.61
C LEU A 15 5.39 13.40 34.57
N ASN A 16 5.81 13.32 35.84
CA ASN A 16 4.91 13.33 36.97
C ASN A 16 4.12 14.65 36.93
N GLU A 17 2.81 14.58 36.71
CA GLU A 17 1.87 15.53 37.32
C GLU A 17 0.58 14.80 37.69
N ASP A 18 0.38 14.69 39.00
CA ASP A 18 -0.93 14.49 39.62
C ASP A 18 -1.87 15.61 39.17
N ASN A 19 -2.95 15.28 38.45
CA ASN A 19 -4.19 16.06 38.48
C ASN A 19 -5.38 15.34 37.83
N ASN A 20 -6.36 14.99 38.68
CA ASN A 20 -7.80 14.89 38.42
C ASN A 20 -8.31 14.27 37.10
N LEU A 21 -8.39 12.94 37.10
CA LEU A 21 -9.24 12.15 36.20
C LEU A 21 -10.59 11.79 36.89
N SER A 22 -11.36 12.81 37.27
CA SER A 22 -12.72 12.59 37.80
C SER A 22 -13.70 13.67 37.33
N GLU A 23 -13.87 13.83 36.01
CA GLU A 23 -15.09 14.39 35.42
C GLU A 23 -15.02 14.32 33.87
N PHE A 24 -15.24 13.13 33.32
CA PHE A 24 -15.73 12.99 31.95
C PHE A 24 -16.81 11.90 31.96
N GLN A 25 -17.95 12.24 32.54
CA GLN A 25 -19.19 11.51 32.33
C GLN A 25 -19.90 12.09 31.09
N ASP A 26 -19.94 11.23 30.07
CA ASP A 26 -21.20 10.76 29.52
C ASP A 26 -22.07 11.78 28.76
N LYS A 27 -21.60 12.21 27.58
CA LYS A 27 -22.47 12.47 26.42
C LYS A 27 -21.75 12.03 25.14
N ASP A 28 -22.46 11.24 24.35
CA ASP A 28 -22.11 10.76 23.00
C ASP A 28 -21.12 9.59 22.91
N LYS A 29 -21.43 8.50 23.61
CA LYS A 29 -21.03 7.15 23.19
C LYS A 29 -22.02 6.63 22.14
N GLU A 30 -21.87 7.06 20.88
CA GLU A 30 -22.26 6.17 19.78
C GLU A 30 -21.22 5.06 19.71
N VAL A 31 -21.62 3.93 20.26
CA VAL A 31 -20.85 2.70 20.32
C VAL A 31 -20.67 2.19 18.88
N ILE A 32 -19.49 2.37 18.31
CA ILE A 32 -19.03 1.58 17.15
C ILE A 32 -18.66 0.19 17.68
N THR A 33 -19.66 -0.61 18.04
CA THR A 33 -19.53 -2.06 18.22
C THR A 33 -20.09 -2.71 16.98
N ASP A 34 -19.28 -2.73 15.93
CA ASP A 34 -19.41 -3.70 14.84
C ASP A 34 -18.08 -3.70 14.08
N VAL A 35 -17.04 -4.23 14.73
CA VAL A 35 -15.90 -4.79 14.01
C VAL A 35 -16.28 -6.25 13.74
N PRO A 36 -16.57 -6.66 12.50
CA PRO A 36 -16.94 -8.04 12.20
C PRO A 36 -15.77 -8.96 12.55
N THR A 37 -15.86 -9.63 13.70
CA THR A 37 -14.85 -10.57 14.21
C THR A 37 -15.07 -11.96 13.60
N GLN A 38 -15.36 -12.02 12.29
CA GLN A 38 -15.33 -13.27 11.53
C GLN A 38 -14.40 -13.11 10.34
N LEU A 39 -13.11 -13.01 10.63
CA LEU A 39 -12.09 -13.32 9.64
C LEU A 39 -12.22 -14.82 9.34
N GLN A 40 -12.74 -15.14 8.15
CA GLN A 40 -12.76 -16.52 7.70
C GLN A 40 -11.32 -17.08 7.67
N PRO A 41 -11.11 -18.34 8.10
CA PRO A 41 -9.80 -18.96 8.00
C PRO A 41 -9.32 -18.92 6.56
N TYR A 42 -8.09 -18.45 6.35
CA TYR A 42 -7.45 -18.48 5.03
C TYR A 42 -7.52 -19.92 4.49
N PRO A 43 -8.11 -20.16 3.30
CA PRO A 43 -8.18 -21.49 2.74
C PRO A 43 -6.77 -22.06 2.64
N GLY A 44 -6.59 -23.27 3.20
CA GLY A 44 -5.31 -23.98 3.18
C GLY A 44 -4.82 -24.09 1.75
N THR A 45 -3.61 -23.58 1.51
CA THR A 45 -2.93 -23.67 0.22
C THR A 45 -2.67 -25.14 -0.05
N SER A 46 -3.30 -25.72 -1.07
CA SER A 46 -2.92 -27.04 -1.56
C SER A 46 -1.50 -26.95 -2.11
N ASP A 47 -0.61 -27.85 -1.68
CA ASP A 47 0.77 -28.03 -2.17
C ASP A 47 0.81 -28.41 -3.66
N ARG A 48 0.39 -27.53 -4.56
CA ARG A 48 0.84 -27.57 -5.95
C ARG A 48 2.26 -27.01 -5.94
N GLN A 49 3.24 -27.83 -6.34
CA GLN A 49 4.57 -27.35 -6.69
C GLN A 49 4.41 -26.37 -7.87
N LEU A 50 4.28 -25.10 -7.54
CA LEU A 50 4.22 -24.01 -8.48
C LEU A 50 5.59 -23.84 -9.11
N LYS A 51 5.60 -23.70 -10.44
CA LYS A 51 6.82 -23.46 -11.21
C LYS A 51 7.20 -21.99 -11.01
N ARG A 52 8.07 -21.71 -10.04
CA ARG A 52 8.63 -20.36 -9.82
C ARG A 52 9.33 -19.85 -11.09
N ALA A 53 9.20 -18.55 -11.35
CA ALA A 53 9.91 -17.93 -12.45
C ALA A 53 11.40 -17.81 -12.08
N GLY A 54 12.28 -18.45 -12.86
CA GLY A 54 13.72 -18.27 -12.69
C GLY A 54 14.13 -16.86 -13.10
N TRP A 55 14.91 -16.16 -12.28
CA TRP A 55 15.39 -14.81 -12.59
C TRP A 55 16.18 -14.76 -13.91
N ASP A 56 16.97 -15.78 -14.22
CA ASP A 56 17.75 -15.84 -15.47
C ASP A 56 16.86 -15.85 -16.72
N ASP A 57 15.77 -16.63 -16.67
CA ASP A 57 14.80 -16.72 -17.78
C ASP A 57 14.04 -15.40 -17.92
N PHE A 58 13.57 -14.86 -16.79
CA PHE A 58 12.82 -13.60 -16.75
C PHE A 58 13.68 -12.42 -17.22
N SER A 59 14.88 -12.26 -16.66
CA SER A 59 15.76 -11.14 -16.95
C SER A 59 16.20 -11.12 -18.42
N GLY A 60 16.45 -12.28 -19.01
CA GLY A 60 16.74 -12.42 -20.44
C GLY A 60 15.59 -11.94 -21.33
N LYS A 61 14.34 -12.28 -20.98
CA LYS A 61 13.14 -11.92 -21.74
C LYS A 61 12.85 -10.41 -21.71
N TYR A 62 13.04 -9.77 -20.56
CA TYR A 62 12.67 -8.35 -20.36
C TYR A 62 13.87 -7.39 -20.38
N GLY A 63 15.04 -7.84 -20.86
CA GLY A 63 16.23 -6.99 -20.99
C GLY A 63 16.76 -6.47 -19.65
N LEU A 64 16.56 -7.21 -18.57
CA LEU A 64 17.06 -6.88 -17.24
C LEU A 64 18.45 -7.47 -17.02
N PRO A 65 19.23 -6.94 -16.06
CA PRO A 65 20.54 -7.50 -15.73
C PRO A 65 20.41 -8.96 -15.24
N LYS A 66 21.14 -9.87 -15.87
CA LYS A 66 21.22 -11.28 -15.42
C LYS A 66 21.73 -11.39 -13.98
N ALA A 67 22.73 -10.61 -13.63
CA ALA A 67 23.20 -10.52 -12.25
C ALA A 67 22.27 -9.61 -11.44
N PHE A 68 21.27 -10.20 -10.78
CA PHE A 68 20.33 -9.49 -9.91
C PHE A 68 21.02 -8.63 -8.85
N LEU A 69 22.12 -9.15 -8.26
CA LEU A 69 22.92 -8.45 -7.24
C LEU A 69 23.41 -7.06 -7.66
N LEU A 70 23.55 -6.79 -8.96
CA LEU A 70 23.96 -5.48 -9.44
C LEU A 70 22.86 -4.42 -9.29
N LYS A 71 21.59 -4.84 -9.09
CA LYS A 71 20.40 -3.98 -8.89
C LYS A 71 20.38 -2.75 -9.81
N LEU A 72 20.80 -2.91 -11.07
CA LEU A 72 20.90 -1.83 -12.06
C LEU A 72 19.54 -1.45 -12.66
N PHE A 73 18.50 -1.43 -11.82
CA PHE A 73 17.20 -0.93 -12.22
C PHE A 73 17.28 0.59 -12.37
N PRO A 74 16.62 1.18 -13.38
CA PRO A 74 16.40 2.62 -13.36
C PRO A 74 15.64 2.99 -12.08
N GLN A 75 15.97 4.15 -11.53
CA GLN A 75 15.29 4.65 -10.34
C GLN A 75 14.03 5.41 -10.73
N HIS A 76 12.92 5.13 -10.05
CA HIS A 76 11.70 5.92 -10.14
C HIS A 76 11.11 6.08 -8.74
N SER A 77 11.18 7.30 -8.22
CA SER A 77 10.66 7.62 -6.89
C SER A 77 9.46 8.55 -6.98
N LEU A 78 8.37 8.17 -6.31
CA LEU A 78 7.21 9.04 -6.11
C LEU A 78 7.51 10.15 -5.09
N LEU A 79 6.77 11.26 -5.19
CA LEU A 79 6.74 12.26 -4.13
C LEU A 79 6.07 11.69 -2.89
N THR A 80 6.78 11.71 -1.76
CA THR A 80 6.28 11.22 -0.48
C THR A 80 5.22 12.16 0.08
N CYS A 81 4.02 11.64 0.31
CA CYS A 81 2.96 12.22 1.10
C CYS A 81 3.29 12.02 2.59
N TYR A 82 3.33 13.11 3.34
CA TYR A 82 3.55 13.08 4.78
C TYR A 82 2.21 13.11 5.50
N LEU A 83 1.85 11.99 6.13
CA LEU A 83 0.62 11.86 6.90
C LEU A 83 0.77 12.57 8.25
N PRO A 84 -0.32 13.07 8.84
CA PRO A 84 -0.26 13.74 10.13
C PRO A 84 0.05 12.72 11.25
N PRO A 85 0.77 13.11 12.31
CA PRO A 85 0.99 12.28 13.50
C PRO A 85 -0.28 11.58 14.01
N SER A 86 -1.41 12.30 14.09
CA SER A 86 -2.68 11.73 14.55
C SER A 86 -3.17 10.55 13.71
N PHE A 87 -2.83 10.49 12.42
CA PHE A 87 -3.19 9.37 11.55
C PHE A 87 -2.38 8.11 11.86
N HIS A 88 -1.14 8.26 12.37
CA HIS A 88 -0.32 7.11 12.76
C HIS A 88 -0.71 6.50 14.11
N VAL A 89 -1.33 7.27 15.01
CA VAL A 89 -1.78 6.78 16.32
C VAL A 89 -2.66 5.53 16.23
N PRO A 90 -3.78 5.50 15.49
CA PRO A 90 -4.62 4.30 15.38
C PRO A 90 -3.90 3.13 14.70
N ILE A 91 -2.97 3.41 13.78
CA ILE A 91 -2.11 2.39 13.17
C ILE A 91 -1.21 1.74 14.22
N PHE A 92 -0.57 2.56 15.06
CA PHE A 92 0.29 2.09 16.14
C PHE A 92 -0.49 1.24 17.13
N GLU A 93 -1.65 1.70 17.57
CA GLU A 93 -2.49 0.93 18.48
C GLU A 93 -2.92 -0.41 17.89
N ALA A 94 -3.36 -0.42 16.62
CA ALA A 94 -3.78 -1.64 15.95
C ALA A 94 -2.62 -2.63 15.82
N LEU A 95 -1.44 -2.17 15.40
CA LEU A 95 -0.25 -3.00 15.28
C LEU A 95 0.27 -3.48 16.64
N TRP A 96 0.17 -2.66 17.68
CA TRP A 96 0.53 -3.03 19.04
C TRP A 96 -0.33 -4.21 19.53
N ARG A 97 -1.66 -4.07 19.41
CA ARG A 97 -2.60 -5.13 19.79
C ARG A 97 -2.42 -6.38 18.92
N ALA A 98 -2.13 -6.21 17.64
CA ALA A 98 -1.84 -7.33 16.75
C ALA A 98 -0.57 -8.08 17.17
N ALA A 99 0.46 -7.39 17.66
CA ALA A 99 1.67 -8.01 18.19
C ALA A 99 1.41 -8.81 19.49
N ASP A 100 0.40 -8.44 20.27
CA ASP A 100 -0.02 -9.23 21.45
C ASP A 100 -0.70 -10.55 21.06
N VAL A 101 -1.45 -10.56 19.95
CA VAL A 101 -2.17 -11.75 19.46
C VAL A 101 -1.28 -12.65 18.61
N TYR A 102 -0.54 -12.05 17.68
CA TYR A 102 0.25 -12.76 16.66
C TYR A 102 1.72 -12.92 17.04
N LEU A 103 2.09 -12.51 18.27
CA LEU A 103 3.45 -12.37 18.77
C LEU A 103 4.24 -11.30 18.03
N ASP A 104 5.33 -10.84 18.64
CA ASP A 104 6.26 -9.95 17.98
C ASP A 104 6.82 -10.59 16.70
N ARG A 105 7.13 -9.74 15.72
CA ARG A 105 7.67 -10.16 14.42
C ARG A 105 8.87 -11.11 14.52
N ALA A 106 9.73 -10.94 15.53
CA ALA A 106 10.88 -11.83 15.76
C ALA A 106 10.48 -13.27 16.10
N CYS A 107 9.29 -13.48 16.66
CA CYS A 107 8.75 -14.77 17.06
C CYS A 107 7.87 -15.41 15.97
N GLN A 108 7.47 -14.65 14.95
CA GLN A 108 6.59 -15.12 13.88
C GLN A 108 7.36 -15.99 12.88
N ARG A 109 7.22 -17.32 13.01
CA ARG A 109 7.82 -18.32 12.09
C ARG A 109 6.96 -18.63 10.86
N ARG A 110 5.65 -18.38 10.94
CA ARG A 110 4.69 -18.65 9.86
C ARG A 110 4.35 -17.38 9.10
N THR A 111 3.98 -17.52 7.83
CA THR A 111 3.58 -16.41 6.95
C THR A 111 2.21 -15.86 7.30
N ALA A 112 1.25 -16.70 7.70
CA ALA A 112 -0.12 -16.28 7.98
C ALA A 112 -0.27 -15.16 9.03
N PRO A 113 0.38 -15.22 10.23
CA PRO A 113 0.35 -14.10 11.18
C PRO A 113 0.86 -12.78 10.59
N ARG A 114 1.90 -12.84 9.76
CA ARG A 114 2.45 -11.66 9.10
C ARG A 114 1.45 -11.09 8.08
N VAL A 115 0.82 -11.94 7.28
CA VAL A 115 -0.23 -11.53 6.35
C VAL A 115 -1.37 -10.82 7.09
N HIS A 116 -1.81 -11.34 8.24
CA HIS A 116 -2.85 -10.69 9.04
C HIS A 116 -2.44 -9.32 9.60
N VAL A 117 -1.22 -9.19 10.12
CA VAL A 117 -0.69 -7.90 10.61
C VAL A 117 -0.59 -6.89 9.47
N LEU A 118 -0.13 -7.32 8.29
CA LEU A 118 -0.06 -6.47 7.11
C LEU A 118 -1.45 -6.06 6.60
N ALA A 119 -2.43 -6.97 6.63
CA ALA A 119 -3.82 -6.68 6.26
C ALA A 119 -4.44 -5.59 7.15
N LEU A 120 -4.24 -5.69 8.48
CA LEU A 120 -4.69 -4.66 9.43
C LEU A 120 -4.07 -3.31 9.09
N TYR A 121 -2.78 -3.30 8.80
CA TYR A 121 -2.04 -2.10 8.44
C TYR A 121 -2.52 -1.47 7.13
N LEU A 122 -2.69 -2.27 6.07
CA LEU A 122 -3.18 -1.80 4.77
C LEU A 122 -4.62 -1.29 4.86
N SER A 123 -5.48 -1.93 5.65
CA SER A 123 -6.88 -1.50 5.78
C SER A 123 -7.01 -0.06 6.33
N LEU A 124 -6.16 0.31 7.30
CA LEU A 124 -6.11 1.67 7.83
C LEU A 124 -5.58 2.69 6.80
N LEU A 125 -4.59 2.32 5.99
CA LEU A 125 -4.06 3.18 4.92
C LEU A 125 -5.05 3.37 3.76
N ILE A 126 -5.89 2.38 3.51
CA ILE A 126 -6.90 2.39 2.44
C ILE A 126 -8.18 3.11 2.89
N ALA A 127 -8.48 3.14 4.19
CA ALA A 127 -9.71 3.73 4.73
C ALA A 127 -10.05 5.15 4.22
N PRO A 128 -9.09 6.10 4.08
CA PRO A 128 -9.37 7.44 3.56
C PRO A 128 -9.96 7.46 2.14
N PHE A 129 -9.73 6.40 1.36
CA PHE A 129 -10.27 6.26 0.02
C PHE A 129 -11.74 5.82 0.01
N ARG A 130 -12.34 5.50 1.17
CA ARG A 130 -13.78 5.20 1.34
C ARG A 130 -14.31 4.16 0.33
N GLY A 131 -13.55 3.09 0.12
CA GLY A 131 -13.88 2.00 -0.80
C GLY A 131 -13.58 2.27 -2.28
N ARG A 132 -13.04 3.44 -2.63
CA ARG A 132 -12.50 3.68 -3.99
C ARG A 132 -11.23 2.87 -4.25
N ILE A 133 -10.51 2.56 -3.17
CA ILE A 133 -9.44 1.59 -3.13
C ILE A 133 -9.91 0.42 -2.26
N ILE A 134 -9.70 -0.80 -2.73
CA ILE A 134 -10.13 -2.03 -2.06
C ILE A 134 -8.95 -3.00 -2.04
N ASP A 135 -8.60 -3.51 -0.88
CA ASP A 135 -7.74 -4.69 -0.75
C ASP A 135 -8.61 -5.94 -0.95
N GLN A 136 -8.27 -6.74 -1.95
CA GLN A 136 -8.88 -8.04 -2.19
C GLN A 136 -7.84 -9.13 -1.91
N PRO A 137 -8.15 -10.08 -1.02
CA PRO A 137 -7.29 -11.22 -0.79
C PRO A 137 -7.42 -12.19 -1.98
N LYS A 138 -6.28 -12.53 -2.60
CA LYS A 138 -6.11 -13.71 -3.47
C LYS A 138 -7.23 -13.96 -4.49
N GLU A 139 -7.59 -12.99 -5.32
CA GLU A 139 -8.21 -13.36 -6.61
C GLU A 139 -7.08 -13.80 -7.55
N PRO A 140 -7.17 -14.98 -8.19
CA PRO A 140 -6.14 -15.37 -9.13
C PRO A 140 -6.11 -14.35 -10.26
N LEU A 141 -4.94 -13.77 -10.54
CA LEU A 141 -4.76 -13.00 -11.76
C LEU A 141 -4.93 -13.95 -12.95
N PRO A 142 -5.40 -13.48 -14.12
CA PRO A 142 -5.43 -14.29 -15.32
C PRO A 142 -4.05 -14.89 -15.57
N GLU A 143 -4.04 -16.19 -15.88
CA GLU A 143 -2.84 -16.85 -16.36
C GLU A 143 -2.36 -16.10 -17.61
N THR A 144 -1.08 -15.77 -17.63
CA THR A 144 -0.41 -15.26 -18.82
C THR A 144 0.48 -16.37 -19.37
N ASP A 145 1.08 -16.17 -20.54
CA ASP A 145 2.09 -17.11 -21.06
C ASP A 145 3.24 -17.37 -20.06
N ASP A 146 3.39 -16.46 -19.09
CA ASP A 146 4.46 -16.49 -18.11
C ASP A 146 3.96 -16.80 -16.68
N THR A 147 2.69 -16.52 -16.33
CA THR A 147 2.19 -16.60 -14.94
C THR A 147 1.07 -17.61 -14.75
N THR A 148 1.06 -18.29 -13.59
CA THR A 148 -0.11 -19.05 -13.11
C THR A 148 -1.12 -18.18 -12.36
N GLY A 149 -0.74 -16.93 -12.00
CA GLY A 149 -1.62 -15.94 -11.39
C GLY A 149 -2.08 -16.23 -9.96
N GLN A 150 -1.37 -17.06 -9.17
CA GLN A 150 -1.88 -17.56 -7.88
C GLN A 150 -1.09 -17.13 -6.62
N ASP A 151 0.03 -16.41 -6.72
CA ASP A 151 0.95 -16.27 -5.59
C ASP A 151 0.87 -14.97 -4.78
N VAL A 152 0.10 -13.99 -5.25
CA VAL A 152 -0.08 -12.70 -4.59
C VAL A 152 -0.86 -12.83 -3.27
N LYS A 153 -0.34 -12.29 -2.16
CA LYS A 153 -1.06 -12.29 -0.87
C LYS A 153 -2.11 -11.18 -0.77
N HIS A 154 -1.84 -10.00 -1.32
CA HIS A 154 -2.74 -8.85 -1.29
C HIS A 154 -2.75 -8.12 -2.64
N GLN A 155 -3.93 -7.92 -3.20
CA GLN A 155 -4.13 -7.13 -4.42
C GLN A 155 -4.98 -5.92 -4.08
N VAL A 156 -4.45 -4.74 -4.34
CA VAL A 156 -5.14 -3.49 -4.03
C VAL A 156 -5.60 -2.86 -5.34
N PHE A 157 -6.93 -2.81 -5.46
CA PHE A 157 -7.62 -2.30 -6.62
C PHE A 157 -8.06 -0.86 -6.39
N ALA A 158 -7.98 0.01 -7.41
CA ALA A 158 -8.68 1.29 -7.41
C ALA A 158 -9.62 1.39 -8.60
N LEU A 159 -10.86 1.84 -8.36
CA LEU A 159 -11.90 2.00 -9.39
C LEU A 159 -12.13 0.72 -10.23
N GLY A 160 -12.09 -0.42 -9.55
CA GLY A 160 -12.25 -1.74 -10.15
C GLY A 160 -10.99 -2.32 -10.77
N SER A 161 -9.87 -1.59 -10.89
CA SER A 161 -8.64 -2.02 -11.58
C SER A 161 -7.48 -2.30 -10.66
N ALA A 162 -6.66 -3.31 -11.00
CA ALA A 162 -5.53 -3.79 -10.18
C ALA A 162 -4.34 -2.84 -10.35
N LEU A 163 -4.09 -1.98 -9.38
CA LEU A 163 -3.12 -0.89 -9.57
C LEU A 163 -1.97 -0.92 -8.56
N PHE A 164 -2.15 -1.61 -7.43
CA PHE A 164 -1.10 -1.88 -6.45
C PHE A 164 -1.10 -3.36 -6.08
N ILE A 165 0.04 -4.01 -6.18
CA ILE A 165 0.17 -5.43 -5.86
C ILE A 165 1.17 -5.62 -4.73
N VAL A 166 0.77 -6.34 -3.70
CA VAL A 166 1.60 -6.70 -2.56
C VAL A 166 1.75 -8.22 -2.56
N ILE A 167 2.85 -8.66 -3.13
CA ILE A 167 2.95 -10.06 -3.56
C ILE A 167 3.45 -10.95 -2.45
N GLU A 168 4.26 -10.43 -1.53
CA GLU A 168 5.09 -11.36 -0.81
C GLU A 168 5.40 -11.01 0.64
N VAL A 169 5.01 -11.94 1.50
CA VAL A 169 5.36 -12.04 2.92
C VAL A 169 6.14 -13.32 3.16
N GLU A 170 7.18 -13.55 2.35
CA GLU A 170 8.09 -14.68 2.52
C GLU A 170 9.31 -14.31 3.36
N LEU A 171 9.97 -15.31 3.92
CA LEU A 171 11.24 -15.15 4.63
C LEU A 171 12.32 -14.77 3.60
N LEU A 172 12.46 -13.47 3.30
CA LEU A 172 13.32 -12.87 2.25
C LEU A 172 14.77 -13.37 2.18
N ALA A 173 15.24 -14.10 3.19
CA ALA A 173 16.62 -14.51 3.31
C ALA A 173 17.06 -15.64 2.35
N LEU A 174 16.13 -16.34 1.68
CA LEU A 174 16.52 -17.50 0.87
C LEU A 174 16.61 -17.21 -0.64
N ASN A 175 15.63 -16.55 -1.27
CA ASN A 175 15.59 -16.43 -2.75
C ASN A 175 15.14 -15.03 -3.25
N GLU A 176 15.83 -13.94 -2.87
CA GLU A 176 15.44 -12.56 -3.25
C GLU A 176 15.22 -12.37 -4.77
N GLU A 177 16.00 -13.06 -5.61
CA GLU A 177 15.92 -12.94 -7.08
C GLU A 177 14.65 -13.57 -7.65
N GLU A 178 14.29 -14.77 -7.19
CA GLU A 178 13.04 -15.46 -7.57
C GLU A 178 11.83 -14.65 -7.11
N ASN A 179 11.87 -14.16 -5.88
CA ASN A 179 10.84 -13.31 -5.29
C ASN A 179 10.57 -12.05 -6.12
N VAL A 180 11.63 -11.40 -6.63
CA VAL A 180 11.49 -10.25 -7.52
C VAL A 180 10.99 -10.66 -8.91
N ALA A 181 11.43 -11.80 -9.44
CA ALA A 181 10.89 -12.32 -10.70
C ALA A 181 9.38 -12.55 -10.58
N ASP A 182 8.94 -13.26 -9.54
CA ASP A 182 7.52 -13.54 -9.27
C ASP A 182 6.73 -12.23 -9.08
N LEU A 183 7.27 -11.24 -8.34
CA LEU A 183 6.65 -9.91 -8.25
C LEU A 183 6.45 -9.27 -9.64
N PHE A 184 7.50 -9.24 -10.45
CA PHE A 184 7.49 -8.54 -11.74
C PHE A 184 6.52 -9.17 -12.72
N MET A 185 6.41 -10.48 -12.66
CA MET A 185 5.50 -11.29 -13.45
C MET A 185 4.03 -10.97 -13.17
N GLU A 186 3.67 -10.90 -11.90
CA GLU A 186 2.32 -10.49 -11.48
C GLU A 186 2.06 -8.99 -11.80
N MET A 187 3.08 -8.14 -11.72
CA MET A 187 2.97 -6.73 -12.16
C MET A 187 2.68 -6.63 -13.67
N LEU A 188 3.25 -7.51 -14.49
CA LEU A 188 2.94 -7.59 -15.92
C LEU A 188 1.50 -8.05 -16.14
N SER A 189 1.04 -9.09 -15.43
CA SER A 189 -0.35 -9.55 -15.52
C SER A 189 -1.34 -8.43 -15.16
N ALA A 190 -1.09 -7.68 -14.07
CA ALA A 190 -1.92 -6.52 -13.73
C ALA A 190 -1.85 -5.41 -14.78
N ALA A 191 -0.68 -5.17 -15.39
CA ALA A 191 -0.55 -4.20 -16.47
C ALA A 191 -1.39 -4.62 -17.70
N THR A 192 -1.42 -5.91 -18.04
CA THR A 192 -2.28 -6.45 -19.11
C THR A 192 -3.76 -6.24 -18.80
N ILE A 193 -4.23 -6.57 -17.59
CA ILE A 193 -5.62 -6.34 -17.18
C ILE A 193 -5.98 -4.84 -17.24
N ASN A 194 -5.07 -3.98 -16.80
CA ASN A 194 -5.27 -2.54 -16.89
C ASN A 194 -5.37 -2.08 -18.34
N GLN A 195 -4.53 -2.60 -19.23
CA GLN A 195 -4.56 -2.27 -20.64
C GLN A 195 -5.85 -2.74 -21.33
N GLU A 196 -6.37 -3.92 -21.00
CA GLU A 196 -7.68 -4.41 -21.49
C GLU A 196 -8.83 -3.48 -21.08
N ARG A 197 -8.67 -2.84 -19.92
CA ARG A 197 -9.58 -1.82 -19.39
C ARG A 197 -9.23 -0.40 -19.84
N LYS A 198 -8.24 -0.27 -20.74
CA LYS A 198 -7.74 0.98 -21.30
C LYS A 198 -7.21 1.96 -20.26
N LEU A 199 -6.62 1.41 -19.21
CA LEU A 199 -5.83 2.13 -18.23
C LEU A 199 -4.36 1.90 -18.54
N HIS A 200 -3.59 2.98 -18.54
CA HIS A 200 -2.15 2.99 -18.78
C HIS A 200 -1.37 3.36 -17.52
N ALA A 201 -2.04 3.34 -16.37
CA ALA A 201 -1.43 3.60 -15.08
C ALA A 201 -0.27 2.64 -14.78
N ARG A 202 0.79 3.22 -14.20
CA ARG A 202 1.95 2.49 -13.68
C ARG A 202 1.50 1.50 -12.60
N VAL A 203 1.99 0.27 -12.68
CA VAL A 203 1.75 -0.76 -11.66
C VAL A 203 2.84 -0.68 -10.61
N HIS A 204 2.48 -0.75 -9.34
CA HIS A 204 3.42 -0.72 -8.23
C HIS A 204 3.44 -2.05 -7.49
N GLY A 205 4.64 -2.48 -7.10
CA GLY A 205 4.89 -3.74 -6.41
C GLY A 205 5.59 -3.54 -5.07
N LEU A 206 5.21 -4.33 -4.07
CA LEU A 206 5.87 -4.37 -2.76
C LEU A 206 6.24 -5.81 -2.38
N ILE A 207 7.52 -6.00 -2.03
CA ILE A 207 8.04 -7.21 -1.38
C ILE A 207 8.36 -6.88 0.07
N THR A 208 7.85 -7.67 1.03
CA THR A 208 8.09 -7.39 2.45
C THR A 208 8.05 -8.61 3.38
N ASP A 209 9.06 -8.81 4.22
CA ASP A 209 8.98 -9.74 5.36
C ASP A 209 8.53 -9.06 6.67
N GLN A 210 7.98 -7.84 6.56
CA GLN A 210 7.70 -6.88 7.64
C GLN A 210 8.92 -6.28 8.33
N SER A 211 10.14 -6.72 8.02
CA SER A 211 11.39 -6.07 8.48
C SER A 211 12.02 -5.25 7.38
N ARG A 212 11.83 -5.66 6.13
CA ARG A 212 12.31 -4.97 4.93
C ARG A 212 11.12 -4.75 4.02
N PHE A 213 10.97 -3.53 3.51
CA PHE A 213 9.96 -3.17 2.53
C PHE A 213 10.67 -2.68 1.28
N THR A 214 10.55 -3.40 0.17
CA THR A 214 11.21 -3.05 -1.10
C THR A 214 10.15 -2.74 -2.14
N PHE A 215 10.17 -1.51 -2.65
CA PHE A 215 9.20 -0.99 -3.60
C PHE A 215 9.76 -1.00 -5.02
N TYR A 216 8.91 -1.45 -5.94
CA TYR A 216 9.18 -1.48 -7.37
C TYR A 216 8.00 -0.86 -8.14
N SER A 217 8.24 -0.50 -9.38
CA SER A 217 7.16 -0.10 -10.30
C SER A 217 7.41 -0.55 -11.73
N TYR A 218 6.35 -0.75 -12.49
CA TYR A 218 6.38 -1.10 -13.90
C TYR A 218 5.61 -0.05 -14.70
N ASP A 219 6.28 0.56 -15.68
CA ASP A 219 5.66 1.50 -16.60
C ASP A 219 5.19 0.76 -17.86
N PRO A 220 3.87 0.60 -18.06
CA PRO A 220 3.36 -0.09 -19.24
C PRO A 220 3.59 0.68 -20.55
N LEU A 221 3.84 2.00 -20.49
CA LEU A 221 4.12 2.80 -21.70
C LEU A 221 5.59 2.67 -22.14
N GLN A 222 6.49 2.43 -21.20
CA GLN A 222 7.92 2.24 -21.47
C GLN A 222 8.34 0.77 -21.45
N GLU A 223 7.42 -0.13 -21.10
CA GLU A 223 7.63 -1.56 -20.90
C GLU A 223 8.83 -1.84 -19.98
N ARG A 224 8.95 -1.08 -18.88
CA ARG A 224 10.16 -1.06 -18.07
C ARG A 224 9.88 -1.12 -16.57
N PHE A 225 10.67 -1.94 -15.89
CA PHE A 225 10.71 -2.02 -14.43
C PHE A 225 11.65 -0.99 -13.82
N PHE A 226 11.28 -0.51 -12.64
CA PHE A 226 12.02 0.48 -11.88
C PHE A 226 12.12 0.06 -10.41
N PHE A 227 13.28 0.30 -9.83
CA PHE A 227 13.44 0.30 -8.38
C PHE A 227 12.99 1.67 -7.85
N ASP A 228 12.22 1.66 -6.76
CA ASP A 228 11.79 2.89 -6.11
C ASP A 228 12.61 3.13 -4.84
N GLU A 229 12.33 2.33 -3.79
CA GLU A 229 12.86 2.59 -2.45
C GLU A 229 12.90 1.31 -1.62
N ASN A 230 13.79 1.28 -0.62
CA ASN A 230 13.81 0.23 0.39
C ASN A 230 13.77 0.83 1.81
N PHE A 231 13.08 0.15 2.72
CA PHE A 231 13.04 0.49 4.13
C PHE A 231 13.41 -0.72 4.98
N PHE A 232 14.11 -0.48 6.09
CA PHE A 232 14.37 -1.48 7.11
C PHE A 232 13.74 -1.06 8.43
N THR A 233 12.80 -1.86 8.93
CA THR A 233 12.00 -1.62 10.14
C THR A 233 12.28 -2.64 11.23
N GLY A 234 13.40 -3.36 11.16
CA GLY A 234 13.77 -4.35 12.19
C GLY A 234 14.10 -3.72 13.55
N GLY A 235 13.82 -4.46 14.63
CA GLY A 235 14.17 -4.07 15.99
C GLY A 235 13.11 -4.49 17.01
N PRO A 236 13.23 -4.00 18.27
CA PRO A 236 12.17 -4.08 19.27
C PRO A 236 10.87 -3.43 18.78
N ARG A 237 9.75 -3.81 19.39
CA ARG A 237 8.39 -3.41 18.99
C ARG A 237 8.25 -1.89 18.81
N GLU A 238 8.68 -1.10 19.79
CA GLU A 238 8.56 0.36 19.79
C GLU A 238 9.32 0.96 18.61
N ARG A 239 10.56 0.51 18.40
CA ARG A 239 11.39 0.95 17.28
C ARG A 239 10.78 0.54 15.94
N HIS A 240 10.28 -0.69 15.84
CA HIS A 240 9.61 -1.18 14.64
C HIS A 240 8.44 -0.28 14.27
N LEU A 241 7.56 0.04 15.23
CA LEU A 241 6.41 0.92 14.99
C LEU A 241 6.84 2.33 14.55
N THR A 242 7.83 2.93 15.19
CA THR A 242 8.38 4.23 14.74
C THR A 242 8.91 4.16 13.30
N LEU A 243 9.62 3.09 12.95
CA LEU A 243 10.16 2.89 11.60
C LEU A 243 9.08 2.58 10.56
N MET A 244 7.86 2.22 10.97
CA MET A 244 6.72 2.03 10.07
C MET A 244 6.12 3.36 9.61
N ILE A 245 6.37 4.50 10.27
CA ILE A 245 5.88 5.82 9.84
C ILE A 245 6.29 6.15 8.39
N PRO A 246 7.58 6.13 8.01
CA PRO A 246 7.97 6.39 6.62
C PRO A 246 7.43 5.33 5.64
N VAL A 247 7.25 4.08 6.07
CA VAL A 247 6.63 3.03 5.26
C VAL A 247 5.14 3.33 5.02
N SER A 248 4.42 3.84 6.03
CA SER A 248 3.01 4.25 5.93
C SER A 248 2.86 5.38 4.92
N ASN A 249 3.71 6.41 5.07
CA ASN A 249 3.78 7.54 4.15
C ASN A 249 4.05 7.06 2.72
N LYS A 250 4.99 6.12 2.53
CA LYS A 250 5.31 5.57 1.21
C LYS A 250 4.12 4.85 0.59
N ILE A 251 3.51 3.91 1.31
CA ILE A 251 2.38 3.14 0.79
C ILE A 251 1.22 4.06 0.45
N PHE A 252 0.88 5.01 1.34
CA PHE A 252 -0.16 5.99 1.05
C PHE A 252 0.16 6.83 -0.20
N SER A 253 1.42 7.23 -0.39
CA SER A 253 1.87 7.95 -1.58
C SER A 253 1.64 7.15 -2.86
N VAL A 254 1.96 5.84 -2.81
CA VAL A 254 1.72 4.91 -3.92
C VAL A 254 0.23 4.80 -4.21
N LEU A 255 -0.60 4.58 -3.18
CA LEU A 255 -2.06 4.49 -3.31
C LEU A 255 -2.68 5.76 -3.92
N LEU A 256 -2.25 6.94 -3.47
CA LEU A 256 -2.75 8.21 -4.01
C LEU A 256 -2.28 8.44 -5.45
N ALA A 257 -1.01 8.15 -5.77
CA ALA A 257 -0.48 8.29 -7.12
C ALA A 257 -1.22 7.39 -8.12
N ILE A 258 -1.49 6.16 -7.71
CA ILE A 258 -2.30 5.19 -8.45
C ILE A 258 -3.71 5.71 -8.71
N TYR A 259 -4.38 6.19 -7.66
CA TYR A 259 -5.72 6.73 -7.77
C TYR A 259 -5.78 7.92 -8.74
N ILE A 260 -4.80 8.83 -8.67
CA ILE A 260 -4.63 9.93 -9.62
C ILE A 260 -4.39 9.41 -11.05
N GLY A 261 -3.57 8.38 -11.22
CA GLY A 261 -3.29 7.74 -12.51
C GLY A 261 -4.56 7.21 -13.16
N ALA A 262 -5.33 6.39 -12.44
CA ALA A 262 -6.59 5.84 -12.93
C ALA A 262 -7.60 6.94 -13.29
N LEU A 263 -7.72 7.99 -12.48
CA LEU A 263 -8.58 9.13 -12.79
C LEU A 263 -8.15 9.88 -14.05
N LYS A 264 -6.84 10.05 -14.29
CA LYS A 264 -6.32 10.69 -15.53
C LYS A 264 -6.71 9.89 -16.76
N ASP A 265 -6.52 8.57 -16.72
CA ASP A 265 -6.85 7.69 -17.85
C ASP A 265 -8.36 7.74 -18.15
N LEU A 266 -9.20 7.69 -17.11
CA LEU A 266 -10.65 7.82 -17.25
C LEU A 266 -11.08 9.18 -17.86
N VAL A 267 -10.40 10.28 -17.51
CA VAL A 267 -10.66 11.59 -18.11
C VAL A 267 -10.20 11.62 -19.58
N ALA A 268 -9.10 10.95 -19.92
CA ALA A 268 -8.57 10.89 -21.28
C ALA A 268 -9.45 10.04 -22.21
N GLU A 269 -10.05 8.97 -21.70
CA GLU A 269 -10.92 8.04 -22.42
C GLU A 269 -12.23 8.64 -22.98
N ARG A 270 -12.60 9.88 -22.58
CA ARG A 270 -13.79 10.63 -23.06
C ARG A 270 -15.07 9.78 -23.23
N ARG A 271 -15.43 8.97 -22.23
CA ARG A 271 -16.74 8.30 -22.19
C ARG A 271 -17.77 9.19 -21.48
N MET A 272 -18.75 9.65 -22.25
CA MET A 272 -19.69 10.73 -21.93
C MET A 272 -20.53 10.52 -20.65
N ALA A 273 -20.95 11.66 -20.06
CA ALA A 273 -21.87 11.85 -18.91
C ALA A 273 -21.33 11.61 -17.48
N VAL A 274 -20.17 10.97 -17.31
CA VAL A 274 -19.51 10.77 -16.00
C VAL A 274 -18.32 11.74 -15.79
N GLU A 275 -18.07 12.62 -16.77
CA GLU A 275 -16.85 13.45 -16.83
C GLU A 275 -16.72 14.44 -15.68
N ASP A 276 -17.79 15.11 -15.25
CA ASP A 276 -17.68 16.17 -14.24
C ASP A 276 -17.27 15.61 -12.88
N GLY A 277 -17.88 14.50 -12.45
CA GLY A 277 -17.54 13.85 -11.19
C GLY A 277 -16.11 13.28 -11.18
N VAL A 278 -15.64 12.70 -12.29
CA VAL A 278 -14.26 12.17 -12.39
C VAL A 278 -13.24 13.31 -12.45
N ARG A 279 -13.53 14.40 -13.15
CA ARG A 279 -12.66 15.59 -13.18
C ARG A 279 -12.56 16.26 -11.81
N GLU A 280 -13.68 16.37 -11.10
CA GLU A 280 -13.71 16.90 -9.74
C GLU A 280 -12.90 16.01 -8.79
N ALA A 281 -13.07 14.68 -8.89
CA ALA A 281 -12.26 13.73 -8.13
C ALA A 281 -10.77 13.86 -8.39
N LEU A 282 -10.39 14.04 -9.66
CA LEU A 282 -9.00 14.24 -10.07
C LEU A 282 -8.45 15.56 -9.52
N ALA A 283 -9.27 16.62 -9.49
CA ALA A 283 -8.91 17.90 -8.90
C ALA A 283 -8.64 17.74 -7.39
N PHE A 284 -9.56 17.11 -6.64
CA PHE A 284 -9.36 16.86 -5.21
C PHE A 284 -8.16 15.96 -4.92
N ALA A 285 -7.97 14.89 -5.68
CA ALA A 285 -6.83 13.99 -5.49
C ALA A 285 -5.49 14.72 -5.70
N ARG A 286 -5.42 15.61 -6.70
CA ARG A 286 -4.24 16.46 -6.95
C ARG A 286 -4.05 17.52 -5.87
N GLU A 287 -5.12 18.12 -5.39
CA GLU A 287 -5.09 19.07 -4.28
C GLU A 287 -4.56 18.39 -3.01
N ALA A 288 -5.10 17.22 -2.66
CA ALA A 288 -4.62 16.41 -1.55
C ALA A 288 -3.14 16.05 -1.70
N GLN A 289 -2.71 15.58 -2.88
CA GLN A 289 -1.29 15.29 -3.14
C GLN A 289 -0.42 16.54 -2.95
N THR A 290 -0.86 17.70 -3.45
CA THR A 290 -0.12 18.96 -3.31
C THR A 290 0.06 19.33 -1.83
N ILE A 291 -1.01 19.23 -1.04
CA ILE A 291 -0.97 19.53 0.40
C ILE A 291 -0.06 18.54 1.14
N LEU A 292 -0.25 17.24 0.90
CA LEU A 292 0.47 16.16 1.61
C LEU A 292 1.95 16.07 1.23
N THR A 293 2.36 16.54 0.06
CA THR A 293 3.77 16.57 -0.36
C THR A 293 4.47 17.88 -0.01
N SER A 294 3.73 18.89 0.45
CA SER A 294 4.30 20.19 0.81
C SER A 294 5.13 20.10 2.11
N ARG A 295 6.21 20.87 2.18
CA ARG A 295 7.13 20.87 3.33
C ARG A 295 6.48 21.45 4.59
N ALA A 296 6.64 20.73 5.72
CA ALA A 296 6.33 21.23 7.06
C ALA A 296 7.53 21.95 7.67
N ASP A 297 7.28 23.05 8.38
CA ASP A 297 8.30 23.70 9.21
C ASP A 297 8.38 23.06 10.60
N ASP A 298 7.25 22.59 11.13
CA ASP A 298 7.15 21.94 12.43
C ASP A 298 6.04 20.85 12.47
N LEU A 299 5.90 20.20 13.63
CA LEU A 299 4.95 19.11 13.85
C LEU A 299 3.49 19.58 13.79
N ALA A 300 3.18 20.78 14.28
CA ALA A 300 1.82 21.32 14.26
C ALA A 300 1.39 21.66 12.83
N ALA A 301 2.30 22.21 12.03
CA ALA A 301 2.10 22.47 10.61
C ALA A 301 1.99 21.17 9.80
N LEU A 302 2.69 20.10 10.20
CA LEU A 302 2.52 18.76 9.61
C LEU A 302 1.15 18.18 9.95
N GLU A 303 0.75 18.24 11.22
CA GLU A 303 -0.55 17.76 11.71
C GLU A 303 -1.71 18.45 10.97
N MET A 304 -1.74 19.78 10.97
CA MET A 304 -2.79 20.57 10.34
C MET A 304 -2.91 20.30 8.83
N ARG A 305 -1.79 20.33 8.09
CA ARG A 305 -1.82 20.10 6.63
C ARG A 305 -2.10 18.65 6.28
N GLY A 306 -1.55 17.72 7.05
CA GLY A 306 -1.84 16.30 6.91
C GLY A 306 -3.33 16.02 7.09
N ALA A 307 -3.94 16.58 8.13
CA ALA A 307 -5.38 16.47 8.38
C ALA A 307 -6.21 17.08 7.22
N GLN A 308 -5.84 18.27 6.74
CA GLN A 308 -6.51 18.90 5.60
C GLN A 308 -6.41 18.05 4.31
N GLY A 309 -5.23 17.51 4.01
CA GLY A 309 -5.01 16.66 2.84
C GLY A 309 -5.81 15.35 2.92
N LEU A 310 -5.91 14.76 4.11
CA LEU A 310 -6.75 13.59 4.37
C LEU A 310 -8.24 13.92 4.26
N GLU A 311 -8.69 15.04 4.79
CA GLU A 311 -10.08 15.49 4.66
C GLU A 311 -10.48 15.63 3.18
N ILE A 312 -9.61 16.24 2.35
CA ILE A 312 -9.83 16.34 0.91
C ILE A 312 -9.84 14.96 0.25
N THR A 313 -8.94 14.06 0.67
CA THR A 313 -8.94 12.68 0.18
C THR A 313 -10.27 12.01 0.47
N GLU A 314 -10.83 12.21 1.67
CA GLU A 314 -12.09 11.64 2.13
C GLU A 314 -13.36 12.24 1.51
N LYS A 315 -13.27 13.41 0.86
CA LYS A 315 -14.43 14.04 0.23
C LYS A 315 -15.10 13.04 -0.72
N ARG A 316 -16.35 12.69 -0.38
CA ARG A 316 -17.20 11.87 -1.24
C ARG A 316 -17.65 12.76 -2.37
N PHE A 317 -17.37 12.35 -3.58
CA PHE A 317 -18.12 12.80 -4.73
C PHE A 317 -19.05 11.65 -5.10
N VAL A 318 -20.30 11.98 -5.39
CA VAL A 318 -21.22 11.02 -5.97
C VAL A 318 -20.75 10.81 -7.40
N LEU A 319 -19.82 9.87 -7.59
CA LEU A 319 -19.89 9.15 -8.84
C LEU A 319 -21.28 8.52 -8.82
N HIS A 320 -22.17 9.00 -9.67
CA HIS A 320 -23.30 8.20 -10.11
C HIS A 320 -22.73 7.02 -10.92
N CYS A 321 -22.01 6.15 -10.23
CA CYS A 321 -21.46 4.92 -10.71
C CYS A 321 -22.63 3.98 -10.90
N ARG A 322 -23.24 4.06 -12.08
CA ARG A 322 -23.63 2.84 -12.79
C ARG A 322 -22.34 2.08 -13.18
N LEU A 323 -21.51 1.71 -12.20
CA LEU A 323 -20.41 0.74 -12.34
C LEU A 323 -20.94 -0.67 -12.64
N SER A 324 -22.25 -0.84 -12.77
CA SER A 324 -22.87 -1.94 -13.48
C SER A 324 -22.34 -2.13 -14.92
N VAL A 325 -21.55 -1.20 -15.47
CA VAL A 325 -20.85 -1.38 -16.75
C VAL A 325 -19.48 -2.09 -16.60
N LEU A 326 -18.90 -2.13 -15.40
CA LEU A 326 -17.76 -3.02 -15.08
C LEU A 326 -18.21 -4.38 -14.51
N LYS A 327 -19.53 -4.64 -14.42
CA LYS A 327 -20.02 -6.01 -14.39
C LYS A 327 -19.86 -6.59 -15.80
N GLN A 328 -18.69 -7.18 -16.09
CA GLN A 328 -18.61 -8.20 -17.12
C GLN A 328 -18.72 -9.59 -16.48
N PRO A 329 -19.30 -10.54 -17.24
CA PRO A 329 -19.68 -11.86 -16.74
C PRO A 329 -18.43 -12.69 -16.41
N VAL A 330 -18.57 -13.53 -15.38
CA VAL A 330 -17.66 -14.63 -15.11
C VAL A 330 -17.66 -15.62 -16.27
#